data_AF-A0A8I0KIU3-F1
#
_entry.id   AF-A0A8I0KIU3-F1
#
_cell.length_a   1.000
_cell.length_b   1.000
_cell.length_c   1.000
_cell.angle_alpha   90.00
_cell.angle_beta   90.00
_cell.angle_gamma   90.00
#
_symmetry.space_group_name_H-M   'P 1'
#
loop_
_entity.id
_entity.type
_entity.pdbx_description
1 polymer ?
#
loop_
_entity_poly.entity_id
_entity_poly.type
_entity_poly.pdbx_seq_one_letter_code
_entity_poly.pdbx_strand_id
1 'polypeptide(L)'
;MKKIINLNNFVILILVIFLIKFTSFFKDVYEISTKDHNLRQQLAYDYCDYSGEGYIFYIKKKYKLKNSPNIVNFKRTPSQNWIFGNYKQSKKNNKSIILFNLDENNNQRFDLKNFKVIDNYKNDCLFIEKL
;
A
#
# COMPACT_ATOMS: atom_id res chain seq x y z
N MET A 1 -36.59 -37.43 22.24
CA MET A 1 -36.55 -36.91 20.85
C MET A 1 -35.10 -36.66 20.45
N LYS A 2 -34.53 -37.48 19.54
CA LYS A 2 -33.23 -37.18 18.94
C LYS A 2 -33.44 -36.07 17.91
N LYS A 3 -32.92 -34.86 18.17
CA LYS A 3 -32.79 -33.83 17.13
C LYS A 3 -31.82 -34.39 16.09
N ILE A 4 -32.34 -34.79 14.94
CA ILE A 4 -31.52 -35.08 13.77
C ILE A 4 -30.91 -33.72 13.38
N ILE A 5 -29.64 -33.51 13.73
CA ILE A 5 -28.89 -32.39 13.20
C ILE A 5 -28.93 -32.56 11.69
N ASN A 6 -29.52 -31.59 10.98
CA ASN A 6 -29.54 -31.61 9.53
C ASN A 6 -28.09 -31.73 9.03
N LEU A 7 -27.81 -32.76 8.22
CA LEU A 7 -26.46 -33.07 7.74
C LEU A 7 -25.79 -31.83 7.13
N ASN A 8 -26.57 -30.99 6.45
CA ASN A 8 -26.10 -29.72 5.89
C ASN A 8 -25.56 -28.76 6.96
N ASN A 9 -26.25 -28.63 8.10
CA ASN A 9 -25.82 -27.78 9.20
C ASN A 9 -24.53 -28.30 9.85
N PHE A 10 -24.38 -29.62 9.90
CA PHE A 10 -23.16 -30.25 10.41
C PHE A 10 -21.96 -30.03 9.49
N VAL A 11 -22.16 -30.14 8.17
CA VAL A 11 -21.13 -29.84 7.17
C VAL A 11 -20.71 -28.36 7.23
N ILE A 12 -21.68 -27.44 7.35
CA ILE A 12 -21.39 -26.00 7.52
C ILE A 12 -20.57 -25.75 8.78
N LEU A 13 -20.93 -26.38 9.90
CA LEU A 13 -20.19 -26.23 11.16
C LEU A 13 -18.73 -26.70 11.01
N ILE A 14 -18.50 -27.84 10.36
CA ILE A 14 -17.15 -28.34 10.07
C ILE A 14 -16.37 -27.35 9.21
N LEU A 15 -16.98 -26.79 8.16
CA LEU A 15 -16.33 -25.80 7.31
C LEU A 15 -15.96 -24.53 8.09
N VAL A 16 -16.84 -24.05 8.98
CA VAL A 16 -16.55 -22.90 9.85
C VAL A 16 -15.38 -23.20 10.79
N ILE A 17 -15.36 -24.37 11.44
CA ILE A 17 -14.26 -24.79 12.31
C ILE A 17 -12.95 -24.89 11.52
N PHE A 18 -13.01 -25.43 10.30
CA PHE A 18 -11.86 -25.52 9.40
C PHE A 18 -11.32 -24.13 9.07
N LEU A 19 -12.19 -23.20 8.65
CA LEU A 19 -11.78 -21.82 8.38
C LEU A 19 -11.13 -21.16 9.60
N ILE A 20 -11.71 -21.30 10.79
CA ILE A 20 -11.16 -20.70 12.02
C ILE A 20 -9.79 -21.32 12.36
N LYS A 21 -9.61 -22.63 12.18
CA LYS A 21 -8.37 -23.33 12.53
C LYS A 21 -7.23 -23.09 11.55
N PHE A 22 -7.54 -23.01 10.25
CA PHE A 22 -6.54 -22.91 9.18
C PHE A 22 -6.24 -21.47 8.75
N THR A 23 -6.93 -20.49 9.30
CA THR A 23 -6.69 -19.07 9.02
C THR A 23 -6.46 -18.28 10.31
N SER A 24 -5.93 -17.07 10.21
CA SER A 24 -5.84 -16.14 11.33
C SER A 24 -7.18 -15.42 11.56
N PHE A 25 -8.31 -16.14 11.46
CA PHE A 25 -9.66 -15.58 11.35
C PHE A 25 -9.94 -14.43 12.32
N PHE A 26 -9.67 -14.62 13.62
CA PHE A 26 -9.93 -13.58 14.62
C PHE A 26 -9.03 -12.35 14.45
N LYS A 27 -7.75 -12.53 14.10
CA LYS A 27 -6.83 -11.42 13.81
C LYS A 27 -7.29 -10.67 12.57
N ASP A 28 -7.63 -11.39 11.51
CA ASP A 28 -8.03 -10.80 10.24
C ASP A 28 -9.35 -10.02 10.38
N VAL A 29 -10.33 -10.59 11.10
CA VAL A 29 -11.57 -9.90 11.46
C VAL A 29 -11.26 -8.64 12.28
N TYR A 30 -10.43 -8.73 13.31
CA TYR A 30 -10.03 -7.57 14.11
C TYR A 30 -9.39 -6.47 13.24
N GLU A 31 -8.47 -6.83 12.34
CA GLU A 31 -7.81 -5.86 11.46
C GLU A 31 -8.77 -5.23 10.46
N ILE A 32 -9.69 -6.01 9.88
CA ILE A 32 -10.73 -5.49 8.96
C ILE A 32 -11.69 -4.55 9.70
N SER A 33 -12.06 -4.88 10.92
CA SER A 33 -13.00 -4.10 11.73
C SER A 33 -12.39 -2.83 12.32
N THR A 34 -11.09 -2.81 12.61
CA THR A 34 -10.45 -1.68 13.30
C THR A 34 -9.64 -0.76 12.39
N LYS A 35 -9.09 -1.27 11.28
CA LYS A 35 -8.20 -0.51 10.40
C LYS A 35 -8.93 -0.12 9.12
N ASP A 36 -8.77 1.11 8.65
CA ASP A 36 -9.31 1.52 7.36
C ASP A 36 -8.58 0.86 6.17
N HIS A 37 -9.21 0.87 4.99
CA HIS A 37 -8.63 0.26 3.79
C HIS A 37 -7.18 0.71 3.51
N ASN A 38 -6.88 2.02 3.61
CA ASN A 38 -5.55 2.53 3.29
C ASN A 38 -4.51 2.08 4.32
N LEU A 39 -4.88 2.04 5.60
CA LEU A 39 -4.00 1.54 6.65
C LEU A 39 -3.70 0.04 6.46
N ARG A 40 -4.71 -0.75 6.07
CA ARG A 40 -4.50 -2.18 5.77
C ARG A 40 -3.57 -2.37 4.56
N GLN A 41 -3.73 -1.58 3.50
CA GLN A 41 -2.82 -1.64 2.36
C GLN A 41 -1.39 -1.24 2.78
N GLN A 42 -1.22 -0.18 3.57
CA GLN A 42 0.09 0.26 4.05
C GLN A 42 0.80 -0.81 4.89
N LEU A 43 0.07 -1.64 5.65
CA LEU A 43 0.65 -2.72 6.45
C LEU A 43 0.91 -4.00 5.66
N ALA A 44 0.18 -4.21 4.57
CA ALA A 44 0.33 -5.40 3.72
C ALA A 44 1.53 -5.31 2.78
N TYR A 45 1.94 -4.10 2.41
CA TYR A 45 3.09 -3.83 1.56
C TYR A 45 4.27 -3.27 2.35
N ASP A 46 5.46 -3.41 1.79
CA ASP A 46 6.65 -2.72 2.28
C ASP A 46 6.41 -1.20 2.28
N TYR A 47 6.88 -0.53 3.34
CA TYR A 47 6.66 0.89 3.48
C TYR A 47 7.50 1.68 2.48
N CYS A 48 8.83 1.58 2.58
CA CYS A 48 9.78 2.25 1.68
C CYS A 48 10.67 1.26 0.91
N ASP A 49 10.66 -0.02 1.29
CA ASP A 49 11.51 -1.04 0.67
C ASP A 49 10.92 -1.57 -0.64
N TYR A 50 11.81 -2.09 -1.49
CA TYR A 50 11.56 -2.73 -2.78
C TYR A 50 10.67 -1.89 -3.71
N SER A 51 9.35 -1.93 -3.54
CA SER A 51 8.34 -1.26 -4.35
C SER A 51 7.68 -0.05 -3.69
N GLY A 52 7.81 0.11 -2.36
CA GLY A 52 7.47 1.33 -1.63
C GLY A 52 5.99 1.72 -1.61
N GLU A 53 5.07 0.78 -1.85
CA GLU A 53 3.64 1.06 -1.92
C GLU A 53 3.09 1.65 -0.63
N GLY A 54 3.57 1.21 0.53
CA GLY A 54 3.11 1.72 1.81
C GLY A 54 3.37 3.23 1.96
N TYR A 55 4.51 3.72 1.47
CA TYR A 55 4.82 5.14 1.41
C TYR A 55 3.92 5.88 0.41
N ILE A 56 3.59 5.29 -0.75
CA ILE A 56 2.64 5.90 -1.70
C ILE A 56 1.26 6.05 -1.07
N PHE A 57 0.74 5.02 -0.39
CA PHE A 57 -0.52 5.09 0.34
C PHE A 57 -0.49 6.17 1.41
N TYR A 58 0.62 6.28 2.15
CA TYR A 58 0.83 7.31 3.15
C TYR A 58 0.80 8.72 2.54
N ILE A 59 1.58 8.98 1.50
CA ILE A 59 1.63 10.29 0.81
C ILE A 59 0.26 10.64 0.23
N LYS A 60 -0.40 9.70 -0.45
CA LYS A 60 -1.74 9.89 -1.01
C LYS A 60 -2.74 10.32 0.08
N LYS A 61 -2.73 9.65 1.24
CA LYS A 61 -3.63 9.95 2.36
C LYS A 61 -3.27 11.28 3.03
N LYS A 62 -1.99 11.49 3.36
CA LYS A 62 -1.48 12.68 4.07
C LYS A 62 -1.71 13.97 3.29
N TYR A 63 -1.43 13.97 1.99
CA TYR A 63 -1.55 15.15 1.12
C TYR A 63 -2.83 15.16 0.28
N LYS A 64 -3.77 14.24 0.55
CA LYS A 64 -5.08 14.13 -0.13
C LYS A 64 -4.96 14.16 -1.66
N LEU A 65 -3.97 13.45 -2.20
CA LEU A 65 -3.67 13.45 -3.63
C LEU A 65 -4.80 12.78 -4.42
N LYS A 66 -5.44 13.55 -5.30
CA LYS A 66 -6.44 13.03 -6.27
C LYS A 66 -5.79 12.51 -7.55
N ASN A 67 -4.68 13.12 -7.93
CA ASN A 67 -3.95 12.87 -9.16
C ASN A 67 -2.66 12.10 -8.85
N SER A 68 -2.28 11.19 -9.75
CA SER A 68 -1.02 10.44 -9.58
C SER A 68 0.17 11.38 -9.82
N PRO A 69 1.08 11.55 -8.83
CA PRO A 69 2.38 12.16 -9.08
C PRO A 69 3.20 11.27 -10.01
N ASN A 70 4.33 11.78 -10.50
CA ASN A 70 5.28 10.91 -11.19
C ASN A 70 5.95 9.99 -10.17
N ILE A 71 5.78 8.68 -10.33
CA ILE A 71 6.39 7.68 -9.43
C ILE A 71 7.65 7.14 -10.12
N VAL A 72 8.79 7.31 -9.46
CA VAL A 72 10.09 6.85 -9.95
C VAL A 72 10.72 5.95 -8.90
N ASN A 73 10.90 4.69 -9.27
CA ASN A 73 11.59 3.70 -8.44
C ASN A 73 12.87 3.28 -9.16
N PHE A 74 14.02 3.41 -8.48
CA PHE A 74 15.32 3.04 -9.06
C PHE A 74 15.59 1.53 -9.06
N LYS A 75 14.74 0.72 -8.40
CA LYS A 75 14.72 -0.75 -8.55
C LYS A 75 13.71 -1.18 -9.61
N ARG A 76 13.92 -2.37 -10.17
CA ARG A 76 13.02 -2.95 -11.17
C ARG A 76 11.73 -3.45 -10.50
N THR A 77 10.70 -2.61 -10.48
CA THR A 77 9.40 -2.94 -9.90
C THR A 77 8.25 -2.71 -10.87
N PRO A 78 7.10 -3.39 -10.71
CA PRO A 78 5.87 -3.02 -11.40
C PRO A 78 5.47 -1.56 -11.13
N SER A 79 4.72 -0.97 -12.06
CA SER A 79 4.17 0.38 -11.90
C SER A 79 3.17 0.44 -10.73
N GLN A 80 3.38 1.36 -9.79
CA GLN A 80 2.49 1.58 -8.64
C GLN A 80 1.32 2.54 -8.94
N ASN A 81 1.11 2.93 -10.19
CA ASN A 81 0.04 3.87 -10.58
C ASN A 81 -1.37 3.35 -10.24
N TRP A 82 -1.55 2.04 -10.06
CA TRP A 82 -2.81 1.42 -9.65
C TRP A 82 -3.34 1.97 -8.31
N ILE A 83 -2.45 2.47 -7.44
CA ILE A 83 -2.82 3.08 -6.15
C ILE A 83 -3.70 4.32 -6.35
N PHE A 84 -3.58 5.02 -7.49
CA PHE A 84 -4.37 6.22 -7.82
C PHE A 84 -5.62 5.91 -8.66
N GLY A 85 -5.95 4.64 -8.86
CA GLY A 85 -7.13 4.21 -9.61
C GLY A 85 -6.92 4.22 -11.13
N ASN A 86 -8.02 4.19 -11.88
CA ASN A 86 -8.02 3.87 -13.31
C ASN A 86 -7.11 4.82 -14.12
N TYR A 87 -6.16 4.24 -14.86
CA TYR A 87 -5.10 4.91 -15.64
C TYR A 87 -5.62 5.98 -16.62
N LYS A 88 -6.89 5.89 -17.04
CA LYS A 88 -7.54 6.83 -17.97
C LYS A 88 -8.10 8.09 -17.32
N GLN A 89 -8.33 8.10 -16.00
CA GLN A 89 -8.97 9.23 -15.29
C GLN A 89 -8.01 10.02 -14.40
N SER A 90 -6.89 9.44 -13.97
CA SER A 90 -5.88 10.16 -13.19
C SER A 90 -5.05 11.06 -14.12
N LYS A 91 -5.33 12.37 -14.13
CA LYS A 91 -4.43 13.35 -14.73
C LYS A 91 -3.08 13.22 -14.02
N LYS A 92 -1.99 12.93 -14.76
CA LYS A 92 -0.65 12.94 -14.17
C LYS A 92 -0.33 14.35 -13.69
N ASN A 93 0.09 14.47 -12.44
CA ASN A 93 0.66 15.72 -11.94
C ASN A 93 2.16 15.73 -12.27
N ASN A 94 2.56 16.54 -13.25
CA ASN A 94 3.96 16.63 -13.67
C ASN A 94 4.82 17.50 -12.74
N LYS A 95 4.20 18.16 -11.75
CA LYS A 95 4.91 19.00 -10.76
C LYS A 95 5.43 18.18 -9.58
N SER A 96 4.71 17.16 -9.16
CA SER A 96 5.08 16.36 -7.98
C SER A 96 5.61 14.98 -8.38
N ILE A 97 6.61 14.51 -7.63
CA ILE A 97 7.32 13.26 -7.86
C ILE A 97 7.43 12.51 -6.54
N ILE A 98 7.22 11.19 -6.57
CA ILE A 98 7.60 10.29 -5.49
C ILE A 98 8.80 9.46 -5.96
N LEU A 99 9.87 9.49 -5.18
CA LEU A 99 11.13 8.78 -5.42
C LEU A 99 11.28 7.62 -4.42
N PHE A 100 11.84 6.50 -4.88
CA PHE A 100 12.09 5.28 -4.10
C PHE A 100 13.46 4.70 -4.38
N ASN A 101 14.07 4.05 -3.38
CA ASN A 101 15.34 3.35 -3.49
C ASN A 101 16.46 4.27 -4.02
N LEU A 102 16.56 5.45 -3.43
CA LEU A 102 17.57 6.45 -3.76
C LEU A 102 18.96 6.06 -3.27
N ASP A 103 19.03 5.33 -2.17
CA ASP A 103 20.27 5.01 -1.47
C ASP A 103 20.70 3.57 -1.75
N GLU A 104 21.13 3.30 -2.98
CA GLU A 104 21.87 2.07 -3.30
C GLU A 104 23.37 2.42 -3.30
N ASN A 105 24.04 2.11 -2.18
CA ASN A 105 25.47 2.30 -1.94
C ASN A 105 25.94 3.76 -1.72
N ASN A 106 25.20 4.60 -0.97
CA ASN A 106 25.59 5.97 -0.61
C ASN A 106 25.76 6.93 -1.81
N ASN A 107 25.21 6.59 -2.97
CA ASN A 107 25.29 7.42 -4.18
C ASN A 107 23.90 7.95 -4.52
N GLN A 108 23.68 9.26 -4.34
CA GLN A 108 22.44 9.93 -4.74
C GLN A 108 22.21 9.75 -6.25
N ARG A 109 21.17 8.99 -6.60
CA ARG A 109 20.76 8.75 -8.00
C ARG A 109 19.93 9.87 -8.62
N PHE A 110 19.68 10.94 -7.87
CA PHE A 110 18.77 12.02 -8.27
C PHE A 110 19.27 13.38 -7.78
N ASP A 111 19.37 14.36 -8.69
CA ASP A 111 19.71 15.74 -8.34
C ASP A 111 18.49 16.48 -7.80
N LEU A 112 18.55 16.86 -6.52
CA LEU A 112 17.48 17.56 -5.81
C LEU A 112 17.54 19.09 -5.94
N LYS A 113 18.55 19.68 -6.62
CA LYS A 113 18.76 21.15 -6.67
C LYS A 113 17.52 21.95 -7.11
N ASN A 114 16.75 21.41 -8.05
CA ASN A 114 15.57 22.08 -8.62
C ASN A 114 14.24 21.63 -7.99
N PHE A 115 14.31 20.98 -6.83
CA PHE A 115 13.16 20.36 -6.18
C PHE A 115 13.05 20.78 -4.72
N LYS A 116 11.81 21.00 -4.29
CA LYS A 116 11.46 21.14 -2.88
C LYS A 116 11.11 19.76 -2.32
N VAL A 117 11.79 19.34 -1.25
CA VAL A 117 11.43 18.14 -0.51
C VAL A 117 10.23 18.44 0.39
N ILE A 118 9.14 17.71 0.18
CA ILE A 118 7.88 17.86 0.92
C ILE A 118 7.78 16.83 2.04
N ASP A 119 8.25 15.61 1.77
CA ASP A 119 8.31 14.51 2.72
C ASP A 119 9.58 13.69 2.46
N ASN A 120 10.18 13.21 3.54
CA ASN A 120 11.41 12.43 3.50
C ASN A 120 11.33 11.31 4.53
N TYR A 121 11.40 10.08 4.05
CA TYR A 121 11.56 8.91 4.88
C TYR A 121 12.95 8.30 4.68
N LYS A 122 13.79 8.42 5.73
CA LYS A 122 15.14 7.83 5.81
C LYS A 122 16.07 8.18 4.64
N ASN A 123 15.85 9.31 3.96
CA ASN A 123 16.57 9.73 2.75
C ASN A 123 16.47 8.77 1.56
N ASP A 124 15.58 7.77 1.63
CA ASP A 124 15.46 6.73 0.59
C ASP A 124 14.12 6.79 -0.15
N CYS A 125 13.06 7.24 0.54
CA CYS A 125 11.78 7.57 -0.07
C CYS A 125 11.47 9.05 0.12
N LEU A 126 11.25 9.75 -0.99
CA LEU A 126 11.00 11.19 -1.00
C LEU A 126 9.72 11.53 -1.74
N PHE A 127 8.96 12.47 -1.21
CA PHE A 127 7.94 13.19 -1.94
C PHE A 127 8.45 14.61 -2.21
N ILE A 128 8.54 14.98 -3.49
CA ILE A 128 9.15 16.24 -3.91
C ILE A 128 8.26 16.98 -4.92
N GLU A 129 8.43 18.29 -5.01
CA GLU A 129 7.83 19.13 -6.06
C GLU A 129 8.90 19.93 -6.78
N LYS A 130 8.70 20.12 -8.10
CA LYS A 130 9.49 21.07 -8.88
C LYS A 130 9.27 22.47 -8.36
N LEU A 131 10.36 23.23 -8.21
CA LEU A 131 10.33 24.66 -7.89
C LEU A 131 9.62 25.47 -8.98
#